data_AF-A0A9P6EHY4-F1
#
_entry.id   AF-A0A9P6EHY4-F1
#
_cell.length_a   1.000
_cell.length_b   1.000
_cell.length_c   1.000
_cell.angle_alpha   90.00
_cell.angle_beta   90.00
_cell.angle_gamma   90.00
#
_symmetry.space_group_name_H-M   'P 1'
#
loop_
_entity.id
_entity.type
_entity.pdbx_description
1 polymer ?
#
loop_
_entity_poly.entity_id
_entity_poly.type
_entity_poly.pdbx_seq_one_letter_code
_entity_poly.pdbx_strand_id
1 'polypeptide(L)'
;MEDSSFATHFGTNYAPSDSELFKLRGILKVPLVEIDNIEDEIQRSLVHLKKLKDAKVSREVAIREYRALVSPLRRVPDDILGAIFLACLHSSRNPIMANNEAPMLLTQVSHRWRQVAHPLHGSGQQFISLFHLRLKLPLPQITLRIMSVARKLPMFD
;
A
#
# COMPACT_ATOMS: atom_id res chain seq x y z
N MET A 1 0.56 51.79 -1.48
CA MET A 1 0.84 53.17 -1.02
C MET A 1 0.13 53.32 0.30
N GLU A 2 0.80 52.94 1.38
CA GLU A 2 0.28 53.13 2.73
C GLU A 2 0.43 54.60 3.10
N ASP A 3 -0.62 55.19 3.66
CA ASP A 3 -0.56 56.56 4.21
C ASP A 3 0.38 56.54 5.42
N SER A 4 1.67 56.76 5.12
CA SER A 4 2.81 56.81 6.03
C SER A 4 2.63 57.75 7.23
N SER A 5 1.59 58.57 7.25
CA SER A 5 1.30 59.55 8.30
C SER A 5 0.85 58.93 9.63
N PHE A 6 0.13 57.80 9.60
CA PHE A 6 -0.33 57.15 10.85
C PHE A 6 0.68 56.15 11.42
N ALA A 7 1.69 55.77 10.63
CA ALA A 7 2.69 54.78 11.03
C ALA A 7 3.48 55.21 12.28
N THR A 8 3.76 56.50 12.44
CA THR A 8 4.46 57.07 13.60
C THR A 8 3.70 56.89 14.92
N HIS A 9 2.38 56.64 14.84
CA HIS A 9 1.53 56.43 16.01
C HIS A 9 1.36 54.95 16.39
N PHE A 10 1.84 54.00 15.57
CA PHE A 10 1.75 52.58 15.87
C PHE A 10 2.60 52.22 17.09
N GLY A 11 2.03 51.41 18.00
CA GLY A 11 2.71 51.01 19.24
C GLY A 11 2.80 52.09 20.32
N THR A 12 2.08 53.21 20.17
CA THR A 12 2.02 54.30 21.16
C THR A 12 0.63 54.37 21.82
N ASN A 13 0.52 55.08 22.95
CA ASN A 13 -0.77 55.38 23.59
C ASN A 13 -1.53 56.56 22.94
N TYR A 14 -1.19 56.91 21.68
CA TYR A 14 -1.83 58.00 20.97
C TYR A 14 -3.31 57.68 20.70
N ALA A 15 -4.20 58.61 21.06
CA ALA A 15 -5.63 58.51 20.82
C ALA A 15 -6.01 59.41 19.63
N PRO A 16 -6.48 58.85 18.50
CA PRO A 16 -6.85 59.65 17.33
C PRO A 16 -8.11 60.49 17.60
N SER A 17 -8.19 61.67 16.98
CA SER A 17 -9.42 62.48 16.94
C SER A 17 -10.50 61.83 16.07
N ASP A 18 -11.76 62.28 16.21
CA ASP A 18 -12.88 61.77 15.40
C ASP A 18 -12.63 61.90 13.88
N SER A 19 -11.96 62.97 13.45
CA SER A 19 -11.60 63.19 12.05
C SER A 19 -10.55 62.20 11.54
N GLU A 20 -9.60 61.81 12.39
CA GLU A 20 -8.57 60.82 12.10
C GLU A 20 -9.15 59.41 12.14
N LEU A 21 -10.06 59.12 13.07
CA LEU A 21 -10.83 57.86 13.08
C LEU A 21 -11.60 57.65 11.80
N PHE A 22 -12.23 58.69 11.24
CA PHE A 22 -12.92 58.59 9.96
C PHE A 22 -11.96 58.21 8.82
N LYS A 23 -10.78 58.84 8.75
CA LYS A 23 -9.73 58.50 7.77
C LYS A 23 -9.21 57.08 7.94
N LEU A 24 -8.89 56.67 9.16
CA LEU A 24 -8.42 55.32 9.49
C LEU A 24 -9.44 54.25 9.10
N ARG A 25 -10.74 54.47 9.38
CA ARG A 25 -11.81 53.57 8.93
C ARG A 25 -11.89 53.47 7.41
N GLY A 26 -11.65 54.58 6.70
CA GLY A 26 -11.54 54.59 5.25
C GLY A 26 -10.37 53.73 4.74
N ILE A 27 -9.18 53.91 5.35
CA ILE A 27 -7.96 53.15 5.02
C ILE A 27 -8.16 51.64 5.27
N LEU A 28 -8.76 51.28 6.41
CA LEU A 28 -8.98 49.87 6.79
C LEU A 28 -10.03 49.14 5.94
N LYS A 29 -10.90 49.88 5.24
CA LYS A 29 -12.03 49.29 4.52
C LYS A 29 -11.59 48.31 3.44
N VAL A 30 -10.55 48.65 2.67
CA VAL A 30 -10.05 47.80 1.57
C VAL A 30 -9.29 46.58 2.10
N PRO A 31 -8.30 46.72 3.00
CA PRO A 31 -7.58 45.56 3.56
C PRO A 31 -8.50 44.56 4.27
N LEU A 32 -9.55 45.02 4.96
CA LEU A 32 -10.51 44.12 5.60
C LEU A 32 -11.27 43.27 4.57
N VAL A 33 -11.72 43.87 3.48
CA VAL A 33 -12.36 43.13 2.37
C VAL A 33 -11.39 42.17 1.70
N GLU A 34 -10.12 42.56 1.55
CA GLU A 34 -9.08 41.67 1.00
C GLU A 34 -8.84 40.46 1.91
N ILE A 35 -8.79 40.65 3.23
CA ILE A 35 -8.67 39.55 4.20
C ILE A 35 -9.86 38.58 4.06
N ASP A 36 -11.09 39.10 4.01
CA ASP A 36 -12.28 38.26 3.86
C ASP A 36 -12.23 37.44 2.54
N ASN A 37 -11.81 38.08 1.44
CA ASN A 37 -11.66 37.40 0.16
C ASN A 37 -10.59 36.30 0.19
N ILE A 38 -9.46 36.55 0.86
CA ILE A 38 -8.38 35.58 1.04
C ILE A 38 -8.88 34.39 1.87
N GLU A 39 -9.60 34.63 2.96
CA GLU A 39 -10.16 33.57 3.81
C GLU A 39 -11.14 32.69 3.01
N ASP A 40 -11.99 33.30 2.18
CA ASP A 40 -12.89 32.58 1.27
C ASP A 40 -12.13 31.73 0.24
N GLU A 41 -11.00 32.22 -0.28
CA GLU A 41 -10.16 31.46 -1.20
C GLU A 41 -9.43 30.29 -0.51
N ILE A 42 -8.94 30.51 0.71
CA ILE A 42 -8.36 29.47 1.56
C ILE A 42 -9.40 28.36 1.77
N GLN A 43 -10.62 28.73 2.18
CA GLN A 43 -11.67 27.76 2.46
C GLN A 43 -12.07 26.95 1.23
N ARG A 44 -12.23 27.61 0.07
CA ARG A 44 -12.48 26.94 -1.21
C ARG A 44 -11.36 25.96 -1.58
N SER A 45 -10.11 26.38 -1.39
CA SER A 45 -8.93 25.56 -1.67
C SER A 45 -8.83 24.35 -0.75
N LEU A 46 -9.15 24.50 0.54
CA LEU A 46 -9.17 23.39 1.51
C LEU A 46 -10.24 22.34 1.15
N VAL A 47 -11.43 22.77 0.74
CA VAL A 47 -12.50 21.86 0.27
C VAL A 47 -12.04 21.09 -0.97
N HIS A 48 -11.42 21.79 -1.93
CA HIS A 48 -10.90 21.15 -3.13
C HIS A 48 -9.81 20.12 -2.82
N LEU A 49 -8.86 20.49 -1.96
CA LEU A 49 -7.78 19.61 -1.52
C LEU A 49 -8.32 18.36 -0.83
N LYS A 50 -9.33 18.51 0.04
CA LYS A 50 -9.99 17.38 0.70
C LYS A 50 -10.59 16.41 -0.33
N LYS A 51 -11.34 16.92 -1.31
CA LYS A 51 -11.94 16.10 -2.38
C LYS A 51 -10.87 15.32 -3.16
N LEU A 52 -9.74 15.96 -3.48
CA LEU A 52 -8.63 15.30 -4.18
C LEU A 52 -7.97 14.21 -3.32
N LYS A 53 -7.78 14.45 -2.03
CA LYS A 53 -7.23 13.45 -1.09
C LYS A 53 -8.14 12.23 -1.01
N ASP A 54 -9.44 12.43 -0.85
CA ASP A 54 -10.41 11.33 -0.76
C ASP A 54 -10.42 10.52 -2.07
N ALA A 55 -10.41 11.22 -3.21
CA ALA A 55 -10.34 10.62 -4.54
C ALA A 55 -9.05 9.82 -4.78
N LYS A 56 -7.92 10.26 -4.22
CA LYS A 56 -6.64 9.55 -4.25
C LYS A 56 -6.70 8.27 -3.43
N VAL A 57 -7.14 8.37 -2.17
CA VAL A 57 -7.25 7.21 -1.27
C VAL A 57 -8.14 6.12 -1.88
N SER A 58 -9.31 6.50 -2.42
CA SER A 58 -10.21 5.55 -3.09
C SER A 58 -9.53 4.82 -4.27
N ARG A 59 -8.78 5.55 -5.10
CA ARG A 59 -8.03 4.95 -6.22
C ARG A 59 -6.90 4.04 -5.75
N GLU A 60 -6.18 4.41 -4.70
CA GLU A 60 -5.11 3.59 -4.12
C GLU A 60 -5.66 2.27 -3.57
N VAL A 61 -6.83 2.29 -2.95
CA VAL A 61 -7.53 1.07 -2.52
C VAL A 61 -7.87 0.20 -3.72
N ALA A 62 -8.52 0.74 -4.75
CA ALA A 62 -8.88 -0.02 -5.95
C ALA A 62 -7.64 -0.61 -6.66
N ILE A 63 -6.57 0.18 -6.82
CA ILE A 63 -5.31 -0.28 -7.41
C ILE A 63 -4.73 -1.44 -6.61
N ARG A 64 -4.75 -1.36 -5.27
CA ARG A 64 -4.26 -2.43 -4.39
C ARG A 64 -5.06 -3.72 -4.60
N GLU A 65 -6.38 -3.61 -4.68
CA GLU A 65 -7.26 -4.77 -4.91
C GLU A 65 -7.01 -5.41 -6.27
N TYR A 66 -6.95 -4.61 -7.35
CA TYR A 66 -6.64 -5.12 -8.68
C TYR A 66 -5.25 -5.73 -8.77
N ARG A 67 -4.21 -5.09 -8.20
CA ARG A 67 -2.86 -5.65 -8.10
C ARG A 67 -2.86 -6.99 -7.40
N ALA A 68 -3.64 -7.12 -6.34
CA ALA A 68 -3.76 -8.37 -5.61
C ALA A 68 -4.45 -9.44 -6.48
N LEU A 69 -5.49 -9.10 -7.24
CA LEU A 69 -6.16 -10.01 -8.17
C LEU A 69 -5.27 -10.49 -9.32
N VAL A 70 -4.49 -9.58 -9.92
CA VAL A 70 -3.58 -9.92 -11.03
C VAL A 70 -2.25 -10.52 -10.56
N SER A 71 -2.03 -10.59 -9.24
CA SER A 71 -0.82 -11.18 -8.66
C SER A 71 -0.58 -12.58 -9.23
N PRO A 72 0.59 -12.84 -9.86
CA PRO A 72 0.92 -14.14 -10.45
C PRO A 72 0.75 -15.29 -9.44
N LEU A 73 0.99 -14.99 -8.16
CA LEU A 73 0.93 -15.93 -7.05
C LEU A 73 -0.46 -16.53 -6.82
N ARG A 74 -1.52 -15.80 -7.18
CA ARG A 74 -2.90 -16.31 -7.14
C ARG A 74 -3.23 -17.21 -8.33
N ARG A 75 -2.48 -17.09 -9.43
CA ARG A 75 -2.68 -17.86 -10.68
C ARG A 75 -1.81 -19.10 -10.77
N VAL A 76 -0.82 -19.28 -9.89
CA VAL A 76 0.01 -20.51 -9.81
C VAL A 76 -0.92 -21.69 -9.57
N PRO A 77 -0.97 -22.72 -10.44
CA PRO A 77 -1.76 -23.93 -10.23
C PRO A 77 -1.39 -24.70 -8.95
N ASP A 78 -2.33 -25.45 -8.37
CA ASP A 78 -2.09 -26.18 -7.10
C ASP A 78 -0.98 -27.23 -7.21
N ASP A 79 -0.78 -27.86 -8.37
CA ASP A 79 0.31 -28.82 -8.63
C ASP A 79 1.69 -28.15 -8.57
N ILE A 80 1.82 -26.96 -9.17
CA ILE A 80 3.05 -26.16 -9.12
C ILE A 80 3.30 -25.65 -7.70
N LEU A 81 2.25 -25.19 -7.03
CA LEU A 81 2.34 -24.72 -5.65
C LEU A 81 2.77 -25.85 -4.70
N GLY A 82 2.21 -27.05 -4.86
CA GLY A 82 2.63 -28.24 -4.13
C GLY A 82 4.09 -28.64 -4.43
N ALA A 83 4.54 -28.50 -5.69
CA ALA A 83 5.94 -28.73 -6.04
C ALA A 83 6.90 -27.74 -5.36
N ILE A 84 6.51 -26.46 -5.24
CA ILE A 84 7.26 -25.45 -4.48
C ILE A 84 7.37 -25.87 -3.01
N PHE A 85 6.25 -26.26 -2.38
CA PHE A 85 6.24 -26.72 -0.99
C PHE A 85 7.15 -27.93 -0.77
N LEU A 86 7.14 -28.90 -1.69
CA LEU A 86 8.02 -30.07 -1.63
C LEU A 86 9.50 -29.71 -1.84
N ALA A 87 9.80 -28.75 -2.73
CA ALA A 87 11.17 -28.28 -2.96
C ALA A 87 11.75 -27.54 -1.75
N CYS A 88 10.90 -26.96 -0.90
CA CYS A 88 11.32 -26.34 0.36
C CYS A 88 11.60 -27.35 1.49
N LEU A 89 11.30 -28.63 1.31
CA LEU A 89 11.63 -29.66 2.30
C LEU A 89 13.11 -29.99 2.21
N HIS A 90 13.86 -29.67 3.26
CA HIS A 90 15.27 -30.00 3.36
C HIS A 90 15.49 -31.52 3.25
N SER A 91 16.37 -31.96 2.35
CA SER A 91 16.70 -33.38 2.19
C SER A 91 17.65 -33.90 3.28
N SER A 92 18.33 -32.99 3.99
CA SER A 92 19.41 -33.30 4.94
C SER A 92 18.98 -33.29 6.41
N ARG A 93 17.78 -32.81 6.73
CA ARG A 93 17.27 -32.72 8.11
C ARG A 93 15.78 -32.91 8.17
N ASN A 94 15.30 -33.38 9.32
CA ASN A 94 13.87 -33.43 9.59
C ASN A 94 13.28 -32.02 9.50
N PRO A 95 12.17 -31.82 8.76
CA PRO A 95 11.55 -30.52 8.63
C PRO A 95 11.07 -30.03 10.01
N ILE A 96 11.51 -28.83 10.37
CA ILE A 96 11.09 -28.18 11.61
C ILE A 96 9.82 -27.38 11.29
N MET A 97 8.79 -27.56 12.11
CA MET A 97 7.51 -26.85 12.01
C MET A 97 7.63 -25.41 12.55
N ALA A 98 8.55 -24.62 11.99
CA ALA A 98 8.84 -23.26 12.45
C ALA A 98 8.23 -22.22 11.51
N ASN A 99 7.44 -21.29 12.04
CA ASN A 99 6.74 -20.26 11.25
C ASN A 99 7.66 -19.28 10.49
N ASN A 100 8.96 -19.30 10.75
CA ASN A 100 9.96 -18.48 10.06
C ASN A 100 10.78 -19.27 9.02
N GLU A 101 10.50 -20.56 8.82
CA GLU A 101 11.21 -21.41 7.85
C GLU A 101 10.24 -21.96 6.80
N ALA A 102 10.70 -22.13 5.55
CA ALA A 102 9.93 -22.84 4.55
C ALA A 102 9.87 -24.34 4.89
N PRO A 103 8.75 -25.04 4.59
CA PRO A 103 7.55 -24.57 3.90
C PRO A 103 6.58 -23.70 4.73
N MET A 104 6.74 -23.61 6.06
CA MET A 104 5.79 -22.93 6.97
C MET A 104 5.63 -21.45 6.71
N LEU A 105 6.71 -20.75 6.40
CA LEU A 105 6.68 -19.36 5.99
C LEU A 105 5.74 -19.13 4.79
N LEU A 106 5.72 -20.06 3.83
CA LEU A 106 4.90 -19.95 2.62
C LEU A 106 3.40 -20.14 2.92
N THR A 107 3.03 -20.88 3.96
CA THR A 107 1.61 -21.07 4.35
C THR A 107 0.95 -19.81 4.91
N GLN A 108 1.75 -18.77 5.20
CA GLN A 108 1.27 -17.47 5.71
C GLN A 108 0.89 -16.51 4.57
N VAL A 109 1.24 -16.83 3.33
CA VAL A 109 1.00 -15.95 2.17
C VAL A 109 -0.48 -15.80 1.83
N SER A 110 -1.25 -16.89 1.88
CA SER A 110 -2.70 -16.87 1.63
C SER A 110 -3.41 -18.10 2.17
N HIS A 111 -4.74 -18.01 2.33
CA HIS A 111 -5.58 -19.15 2.68
C HIS A 111 -5.42 -20.32 1.71
N ARG A 112 -5.38 -20.04 0.40
CA ARG A 112 -5.18 -21.05 -0.64
C ARG A 112 -3.85 -21.79 -0.48
N TRP A 113 -2.77 -21.05 -0.20
CA TRP A 113 -1.45 -21.64 0.01
C TRP A 113 -1.44 -22.58 1.22
N ARG A 114 -2.11 -22.18 2.30
CA ARG A 114 -2.31 -23.03 3.47
C ARG A 114 -3.14 -24.28 3.16
N GLN A 115 -4.19 -24.16 2.36
CA GLN A 115 -5.01 -25.30 1.94
C GLN A 115 -4.22 -26.28 1.08
N VAL A 116 -3.39 -25.81 0.15
CA VAL A 116 -2.53 -26.69 -0.67
C VAL A 116 -1.44 -27.36 0.18
N ALA A 117 -0.93 -26.67 1.20
CA ALA A 117 -0.02 -27.24 2.18
C ALA A 117 -0.70 -28.21 3.17
N HIS A 118 -2.02 -28.16 3.35
CA HIS A 118 -2.71 -28.95 4.38
C HIS A 118 -2.74 -30.47 4.08
N PRO A 119 -3.02 -30.95 2.86
CA PRO A 119 -2.78 -32.34 2.48
C PRO A 119 -1.30 -32.72 2.59
N LEU A 120 -0.40 -31.74 2.43
CA LEU A 120 1.04 -31.86 2.71
C LEU A 120 1.36 -31.73 4.22
N HIS A 121 0.38 -31.69 5.11
CA HIS A 121 0.56 -31.63 6.56
C HIS A 121 -0.21 -32.71 7.31
N GLY A 122 -1.23 -33.29 6.67
CA GLY A 122 -2.09 -34.31 7.25
C GLY A 122 -1.40 -35.66 7.31
N SER A 123 -1.21 -36.15 8.54
CA SER A 123 -0.58 -37.41 8.94
C SER A 123 0.94 -37.50 8.69
N GLY A 124 1.71 -37.25 9.75
CA GLY A 124 3.15 -37.52 9.83
C GLY A 124 3.56 -38.99 9.61
N GLN A 125 2.61 -39.87 9.26
CA GLN A 125 2.86 -41.24 8.80
C GLN A 125 2.70 -41.42 7.28
N GLN A 126 2.01 -40.52 6.56
CA GLN A 126 1.87 -40.61 5.11
C GLN A 126 2.98 -39.88 4.35
N PHE A 127 3.67 -38.92 5.00
CA PHE A 127 4.82 -38.22 4.44
C PHE A 127 5.96 -39.15 4.03
N ILE A 128 6.28 -40.13 4.88
CA ILE A 128 7.35 -41.11 4.65
C ILE A 128 6.93 -42.10 3.54
N SER A 129 5.63 -42.48 3.50
CA SER A 129 5.11 -43.41 2.47
C SER A 129 5.09 -42.80 1.06
N LEU A 130 4.72 -41.52 0.92
CA LEU A 130 4.78 -40.80 -0.35
C LEU A 130 6.21 -40.48 -0.78
N PHE A 131 7.14 -40.29 0.18
CA PHE A 131 8.57 -40.14 -0.09
C PHE A 131 9.15 -41.40 -0.75
N HIS A 132 8.84 -42.58 -0.22
CA HIS A 132 9.30 -43.86 -0.78
C HIS A 132 8.63 -44.24 -2.11
N LEU A 133 7.37 -43.84 -2.34
CA LEU A 133 6.65 -44.15 -3.58
C LEU A 133 7.02 -43.19 -4.74
N ARG A 134 7.31 -41.90 -4.45
CA ARG A 134 7.66 -40.91 -5.50
C ARG A 134 9.13 -40.90 -5.92
N LEU A 135 10.07 -41.35 -5.08
CA LEU A 135 11.49 -41.47 -5.46
C LEU A 135 11.74 -42.52 -6.56
N LYS A 136 10.74 -43.36 -6.89
CA LYS A 136 10.83 -44.38 -7.96
C LYS A 136 10.20 -43.99 -9.29
N LEU A 137 9.47 -42.87 -9.38
CA LEU A 137 9.05 -42.37 -10.69
C LEU A 137 10.02 -41.28 -11.17
N PRO A 138 10.44 -41.31 -12.45
CA PRO A 138 11.14 -40.18 -13.01
C PRO A 138 10.22 -38.96 -12.87
N LEU A 139 10.81 -37.77 -12.73
CA LEU A 139 10.11 -36.49 -12.80
C LEU A 139 10.19 -35.92 -14.24
N PRO A 140 9.54 -36.46 -15.30
CA PRO A 140 9.60 -35.78 -16.60
C PRO A 140 8.63 -34.59 -16.65
N GLN A 141 7.40 -34.73 -16.16
CA GLN A 141 6.33 -33.80 -16.56
C GLN A 141 6.31 -32.49 -15.76
N ILE A 142 6.62 -32.52 -14.46
CA ILE A 142 6.64 -31.32 -13.60
C ILE A 142 7.81 -30.41 -13.97
N THR A 143 8.99 -30.99 -14.23
CA THR A 143 10.21 -30.27 -14.63
C THR A 143 10.03 -29.59 -15.99
N LEU A 144 9.38 -30.27 -16.95
CA LEU A 144 9.03 -29.68 -18.25
C LEU A 144 8.01 -28.53 -18.11
N ARG A 145 7.03 -28.66 -17.21
CA ARG A 145 6.04 -27.61 -16.96
C ARG A 145 6.65 -26.37 -16.32
N ILE A 146 7.47 -26.55 -15.27
CA ILE A 146 8.21 -25.47 -14.59
C ILE A 146 9.14 -24.75 -15.58
N MET A 147 9.88 -25.51 -16.40
CA MET A 147 10.75 -24.91 -17.44
C MET A 147 9.96 -24.21 -18.56
N SER A 148 8.72 -24.63 -18.88
CA SER A 148 7.89 -23.95 -19.87
C SER A 148 7.25 -22.67 -19.33
N VAL A 149 6.94 -22.63 -18.04
CA VAL A 149 6.38 -21.45 -17.35
C VAL A 149 7.48 -20.41 -17.10
N ALA A 150 8.68 -20.84 -16.69
CA ALA A 150 9.84 -19.96 -16.53
C ALA A 150 10.25 -19.29 -17.85
N ARG A 151 10.11 -19.97 -18.99
CA ARG A 151 10.36 -19.41 -20.33
C ARG A 151 9.29 -18.42 -20.80
N LYS A 152 8.11 -18.39 -20.18
CA LYS A 152 6.96 -17.54 -20.57
C LYS A 152 6.76 -16.34 -19.64
N LEU A 153 7.57 -16.20 -18.59
CA LEU A 153 7.56 -15.01 -17.75
C LEU A 153 8.32 -13.90 -18.49
N PRO A 154 7.68 -12.78 -18.86
CA PRO A 154 8.44 -11.61 -19.27
C PRO A 154 9.33 -11.19 -18.09
N MET A 155 10.61 -11.02 -18.36
CA MET A 155 11.53 -10.31 -17.47
C MET A 155 10.88 -8.96 -17.16
N PHE A 156 10.58 -8.71 -15.90
CA PHE A 156 9.98 -7.45 -15.45
C PHE A 156 11.00 -6.33 -15.64
N ASP A 157 10.73 -5.41 -16.58
CA ASP A 157 11.09 -3.98 -16.48
C ASP A 157 9.96 -3.23 -15.75
#